data_AF-A0A954Z6T3-F1
#
_entry.id   AF-A0A954Z6T3-F1
#
_cell.length_a   1.000
_cell.length_b   1.000
_cell.length_c   1.000
_cell.angle_alpha   90.00
_cell.angle_beta   90.00
_cell.angle_gamma   90.00
#
_symmetry.space_group_name_H-M   'P 1'
#
loop_
_entity.id
_entity.type
_entity.pdbx_description
1 polymer ?
#
loop_
_entity_poly.entity_id
_entity_poly.type
_entity_poly.pdbx_seq_one_letter_code
_entity_poly.pdbx_strand_id
1 'polypeptide(L)'
;MQHALRSDFRWIFVVQLYVASAFSGGAQALSQNTLVHLLLSLLMASSAAMWTSFDAKRRNRRLLPILEFVVFLTWVVSTPTYLIASRGWRGLGWALVHAVCLFAVLIAAFNGILKIAGM
;
A
#
# COMPACT_ATOMS: atom_id res chain seq x y z
N MET A 1 20.72 -22.59 10.59
CA MET A 1 20.49 -21.18 11.02
C MET A 1 20.26 -20.22 9.84
N GLN A 2 19.78 -20.68 8.68
CA GLN A 2 19.45 -19.83 7.51
C GLN A 2 17.93 -19.63 7.31
N HIS A 3 17.09 -20.26 8.13
CA HIS A 3 15.63 -20.13 8.06
C HIS A 3 15.05 -18.93 8.82
N ALA A 4 15.83 -18.29 9.71
CA ALA A 4 15.36 -17.18 10.55
C ALA A 4 15.46 -15.80 9.86
N LEU A 5 16.15 -15.70 8.72
CA LEU A 5 16.38 -14.45 7.98
C LEU A 5 15.53 -14.31 6.71
N ARG A 6 14.54 -15.18 6.47
CA ARG A 6 13.45 -14.84 5.55
C ARG A 6 12.51 -13.89 6.27
N SER A 7 12.99 -12.67 6.51
CA SER A 7 12.10 -11.54 6.75
C SER A 7 11.05 -11.58 5.65
N ASP A 8 9.79 -11.60 6.05
CA ASP A 8 8.65 -11.75 5.15
C ASP A 8 8.65 -10.57 4.17
N PHE A 9 9.32 -10.73 3.02
CA PHE A 9 9.63 -9.67 2.05
C PHE A 9 8.39 -8.91 1.58
N ARG A 10 7.21 -9.55 1.67
CA ARG A 10 5.90 -8.93 1.44
C ARG A 10 5.62 -7.71 2.33
N TRP A 11 6.08 -7.72 3.58
CA TRP A 11 5.83 -6.63 4.54
C TRP A 11 6.65 -5.39 4.23
N ILE A 12 7.79 -5.54 3.54
CA ILE A 12 8.57 -4.40 3.06
C ILE A 12 7.70 -3.54 2.14
N PHE A 13 6.95 -4.16 1.23
CA PHE A 13 6.04 -3.44 0.33
C PHE A 13 4.85 -2.80 1.06
N VAL A 14 4.36 -3.42 2.13
CA VAL A 14 3.31 -2.82 2.99
C VAL A 14 3.84 -1.57 3.69
N VAL A 15 5.02 -1.67 4.30
CA VAL A 15 5.69 -0.55 4.96
C VAL A 15 5.99 0.55 3.95
N GLN A 16 6.51 0.20 2.78
CA GLN A 16 6.80 1.14 1.70
C GLN A 16 5.53 1.86 1.21
N LEU A 17 4.40 1.14 1.08
CA LEU A 17 3.11 1.74 0.76
C LEU A 17 2.71 2.78 1.80
N TYR A 18 2.75 2.45 3.09
CA TYR A 18 2.38 3.39 4.15
C TYR A 18 3.31 4.60 4.23
N VAL A 19 4.61 4.38 4.11
CA VAL A 19 5.61 5.47 4.08
C VAL A 19 5.36 6.37 2.88
N ALA A 20 5.14 5.81 1.69
CA ALA A 20 4.84 6.59 0.48
C ALA A 20 3.52 7.36 0.61
N SER A 21 2.48 6.77 1.22
CA SER A 21 1.22 7.47 1.50
C SER A 21 1.38 8.65 2.47
N ALA A 22 2.19 8.49 3.53
CA ALA A 22 2.50 9.58 4.45
C ALA A 22 3.24 10.72 3.74
N PHE A 23 4.26 10.39 2.93
CA PHE A 23 5.00 11.38 2.14
C PHE A 23 4.15 12.04 1.07
N SER A 24 3.18 11.33 0.47
CA SER A 24 2.26 11.89 -0.52
C SER A 24 1.45 13.07 0.05
N GLY A 25 0.98 12.96 1.30
CA GLY A 25 0.33 14.09 1.96
C GLY A 25 1.29 15.29 2.13
N GLY A 26 2.48 15.06 2.71
CA GLY A 26 3.46 16.14 2.90
C GLY A 26 3.90 16.80 1.59
N ALA A 27 4.08 16.00 0.53
CA ALA A 27 4.40 16.50 -0.81
C ALA A 27 3.28 17.39 -1.35
N GLN A 28 2.00 17.05 -1.15
CA GLN A 28 0.87 17.87 -1.62
C GLN A 28 0.84 19.26 -0.99
N ALA A 29 1.31 19.38 0.26
CA ALA A 29 1.38 20.68 0.93
C ALA A 29 2.62 21.49 0.59
N LEU A 30 3.77 20.83 0.47
CA LEU A 30 5.07 21.50 0.40
C LEU A 30 5.61 21.63 -1.02
N SER A 31 5.06 20.89 -1.98
CA SER A 31 5.57 20.82 -3.34
C SER A 31 4.46 20.92 -4.38
N GLN A 32 4.58 21.90 -5.28
CA GLN A 32 3.78 21.96 -6.50
C GLN A 32 4.42 21.18 -7.66
N ASN A 33 5.49 20.41 -7.41
CA ASN A 33 6.17 19.68 -8.44
C ASN A 33 5.37 18.42 -8.83
N THR A 34 4.71 18.46 -9.99
CA THR A 34 3.93 17.35 -10.56
C THR A 34 4.72 16.04 -10.64
N LEU A 35 6.04 16.10 -10.89
CA LEU A 35 6.88 14.91 -10.98
C LEU A 35 6.94 14.16 -9.63
N VAL A 36 7.02 14.87 -8.51
CA VAL A 36 7.06 14.26 -7.17
C VAL A 36 5.75 13.53 -6.87
N HIS A 37 4.61 14.14 -7.20
CA HIS A 37 3.29 13.54 -7.05
C HIS A 37 3.12 12.27 -7.88
N LEU A 38 3.59 12.32 -9.13
CA LEU A 38 3.55 11.19 -10.05
C LEU A 38 4.43 10.04 -9.56
N LEU A 39 5.66 10.33 -9.12
CA LEU A 39 6.57 9.33 -8.57
C LEU A 39 6.01 8.67 -7.30
N LEU A 40 5.43 9.45 -6.37
CA LEU A 40 4.80 8.91 -5.17
C LEU A 40 3.59 8.04 -5.49
N SER A 41 2.77 8.44 -6.47
CA SER A 41 1.61 7.65 -6.93
C SER A 41 2.05 6.32 -7.54
N LEU A 42 3.06 6.35 -8.41
CA LEU A 42 3.65 5.14 -8.99
C LEU A 42 4.27 4.23 -7.91
N LEU A 43 4.94 4.82 -6.92
CA LEU A 43 5.54 4.09 -5.81
C LEU A 43 4.49 3.36 -4.97
N MET A 44 3.38 4.03 -4.64
CA MET A 44 2.25 3.41 -3.92
C MET A 44 1.63 2.28 -4.72
N ALA A 45 1.26 2.53 -5.98
CA ALA A 45 0.67 1.52 -6.86
C ALA A 45 1.57 0.29 -7.04
N SER A 46 2.87 0.52 -7.26
CA SER A 46 3.86 -0.56 -7.38
C SER A 46 3.99 -1.35 -6.09
N SER A 47 4.02 -0.67 -4.94
CA SER A 47 4.13 -1.32 -3.62
C SER A 47 2.92 -2.20 -3.35
N ALA A 48 1.70 -1.72 -3.64
CA ALA A 48 0.48 -2.51 -3.47
C ALA A 48 0.45 -3.74 -4.40
N ALA A 49 0.78 -3.56 -5.69
CA ALA A 49 0.87 -4.67 -6.64
C ALA A 49 1.89 -5.72 -6.16
N MET A 50 3.11 -5.30 -5.82
CA MET A 50 4.16 -6.18 -5.33
C MET A 50 3.79 -6.88 -4.03
N TRP A 51 3.14 -6.19 -3.09
CA TRP A 51 2.62 -6.82 -1.88
C TRP A 51 1.68 -7.99 -2.22
N THR A 52 0.68 -7.75 -3.07
CA THR A 52 -0.28 -8.80 -3.45
C THR A 52 0.38 -9.94 -4.23
N SER A 53 1.30 -9.64 -5.15
CA SER A 53 2.06 -10.63 -5.92
C SER A 53 2.93 -11.53 -5.05
N PHE A 54 3.70 -10.94 -4.13
CA PHE A 54 4.54 -11.72 -3.22
C PHE A 54 3.71 -12.52 -2.21
N ASP A 55 2.59 -11.95 -1.74
CA ASP A 55 1.68 -12.67 -0.86
C ASP A 55 1.00 -13.85 -1.56
N ALA A 56 0.59 -13.69 -2.83
CA ALA A 56 0.00 -14.76 -3.63
C ALA A 56 1.02 -15.88 -3.85
N LYS A 57 2.26 -15.53 -4.26
CA LYS A 57 3.36 -16.48 -4.44
C LYS A 57 3.61 -17.29 -3.17
N ARG A 58 3.61 -16.65 -2.00
CA ARG A 58 3.80 -17.34 -0.71
C ARG A 58 2.65 -18.32 -0.39
N ARG A 59 1.44 -18.04 -0.88
CA ARG A 59 0.26 -18.89 -0.72
C ARG A 59 0.15 -19.99 -1.79
N ASN A 60 1.20 -20.21 -2.58
CA ASN A 60 1.21 -21.11 -3.74
C ASN A 60 0.09 -20.77 -4.75
N ARG A 61 -0.35 -19.51 -4.80
CA ARG A 61 -1.28 -19.00 -5.83
C ARG A 61 -0.50 -18.13 -6.80
N ARG A 62 -0.71 -18.32 -8.10
CA ARG A 62 -0.16 -17.41 -9.12
C ARG A 62 -1.23 -16.38 -9.45
N LEU A 63 -0.91 -15.10 -9.24
CA LEU A 63 -1.68 -14.03 -9.87
C LEU A 63 -1.35 -14.04 -11.36
N LEU A 64 -2.39 -13.98 -12.20
CA LEU A 64 -2.17 -13.78 -13.63
C LEU A 64 -1.52 -12.41 -13.86
N PRO A 65 -0.60 -12.26 -14.81
CA PRO A 65 0.05 -10.97 -15.07
C PRO A 65 -0.95 -9.82 -15.29
N ILE A 66 -2.08 -10.11 -15.94
CA ILE A 66 -3.15 -9.12 -16.14
C ILE A 66 -3.80 -8.67 -14.82
N LEU A 67 -3.89 -9.56 -13.83
CA LEU A 67 -4.40 -9.21 -12.50
C LEU A 67 -3.39 -8.37 -11.71
N GLU A 68 -2.08 -8.58 -11.90
CA GLU A 68 -1.07 -7.70 -11.28
C GLU A 68 -1.18 -6.27 -11.80
N PHE A 69 -1.42 -6.12 -13.11
CA PHE A 69 -1.67 -4.82 -13.73
C PHE A 69 -2.99 -4.17 -13.25
N VAL A 70 -4.07 -4.96 -13.14
CA VAL A 70 -5.33 -4.49 -12.54
C VAL A 70 -5.11 -4.04 -11.10
N VAL A 71 -4.32 -4.78 -10.31
CA VAL A 71 -4.00 -4.36 -8.94
C VAL A 71 -3.23 -3.06 -8.93
N PHE A 72 -2.24 -2.91 -9.81
CA PHE A 72 -1.48 -1.66 -9.92
C PHE A 72 -2.40 -0.45 -10.18
N LEU A 73 -3.32 -0.56 -11.13
CA LEU A 73 -4.23 0.53 -11.49
C LEU A 73 -5.32 0.80 -10.44
N THR A 74 -5.81 -0.26 -9.79
CA THR A 74 -6.99 -0.18 -8.89
C THR A 74 -6.65 -0.57 -7.46
N TRP A 75 -5.41 -0.31 -7.01
CA TRP A 75 -4.84 -0.87 -5.78
C TRP A 75 -5.72 -0.64 -4.54
N VAL A 76 -6.33 0.53 -4.42
CA VAL A 76 -7.22 0.90 -3.29
C VAL A 76 -8.36 -0.11 -3.10
N VAL A 77 -8.92 -0.64 -4.20
CA VAL A 77 -10.06 -1.57 -4.19
C VAL A 77 -9.62 -3.02 -4.40
N SER A 78 -8.66 -3.24 -5.29
CA SER A 78 -8.18 -4.57 -5.64
C SER A 78 -7.38 -5.23 -4.53
N THR A 79 -6.58 -4.48 -3.74
CA THR A 79 -5.85 -5.02 -2.59
C THR A 79 -6.79 -5.59 -1.52
N PRO A 80 -7.81 -4.86 -1.00
CA PRO A 80 -8.76 -5.44 -0.06
C PRO A 80 -9.58 -6.58 -0.68
N THR A 81 -9.99 -6.46 -1.95
CA THR A 81 -10.69 -7.54 -2.67
C THR A 81 -9.84 -8.80 -2.74
N TYR A 82 -8.55 -8.69 -3.06
CA TYR A 82 -7.58 -9.79 -3.05
C TYR A 82 -7.43 -10.40 -1.65
N LEU A 83 -7.31 -9.58 -0.61
CA LEU A 83 -7.18 -10.09 0.77
C LEU A 83 -8.40 -10.92 1.17
N ILE A 84 -9.61 -10.43 0.87
CA ILE A 84 -10.87 -11.13 1.13
C ILE A 84 -10.94 -12.42 0.31
N ALA A 85 -10.71 -12.36 -1.01
CA ALA A 85 -10.79 -13.52 -1.90
C ALA A 85 -9.74 -14.61 -1.58
N SER A 86 -8.56 -14.22 -1.09
CA SER A 86 -7.46 -15.15 -0.77
C SER A 86 -7.56 -15.81 0.61
N ARG A 87 -8.36 -15.24 1.54
CA ARG A 87 -8.38 -15.63 2.96
C ARG A 87 -9.80 -15.78 3.57
N GLY A 88 -10.86 -15.52 2.82
CA GLY A 88 -12.25 -15.52 3.31
C GLY A 88 -12.45 -14.52 4.45
N TRP A 89 -13.13 -14.94 5.53
CA TRP A 89 -13.40 -14.10 6.71
C TRP A 89 -12.16 -13.51 7.37
N ARG A 90 -11.05 -14.26 7.44
CA ARG A 90 -9.78 -13.72 7.95
C ARG A 90 -9.22 -12.63 7.05
N GLY A 91 -9.52 -12.70 5.76
CA GLY A 91 -9.17 -11.68 4.77
C GLY A 91 -9.87 -10.36 4.98
N LEU A 92 -11.14 -10.41 5.41
CA LEU A 92 -11.88 -9.22 5.77
C LEU A 92 -11.24 -8.48 6.94
N GLY A 93 -10.79 -9.19 7.97
CA GLY A 93 -10.05 -8.58 9.09
C GLY A 93 -8.79 -7.85 8.62
N TRP A 94 -8.00 -8.48 7.74
CA TRP A 94 -6.81 -7.83 7.16
C TRP A 94 -7.14 -6.65 6.25
N ALA A 95 -8.21 -6.74 5.45
CA ALA A 95 -8.68 -5.66 4.61
C ALA A 95 -9.15 -4.46 5.45
N LEU A 96 -9.87 -4.72 6.54
CA LEU A 96 -10.32 -3.70 7.49
C LEU A 96 -9.12 -3.02 8.17
N VAL A 97 -8.18 -3.79 8.70
CA VAL A 97 -6.94 -3.25 9.30
C VAL A 97 -6.18 -2.42 8.29
N HIS A 98 -6.03 -2.91 7.06
CA HIS A 98 -5.33 -2.17 6.01
C HIS A 98 -6.03 -0.83 5.71
N ALA A 99 -7.35 -0.84 5.55
CA ALA A 99 -8.15 0.35 5.30
C ALA A 99 -8.08 1.36 6.45
N VAL A 100 -8.22 0.90 7.70
CA VAL A 100 -8.14 1.76 8.90
C VAL A 100 -6.75 2.36 9.04
N CYS A 101 -5.69 1.58 8.87
CA CYS A 101 -4.32 2.09 8.92
C CYS A 101 -4.04 3.09 7.80
N LEU A 102 -4.49 2.80 6.57
CA LEU A 102 -4.31 3.71 5.44
C LEU A 102 -5.06 5.03 5.67
N PHE A 103 -6.31 4.95 6.14
CA PHE A 103 -7.11 6.11 6.48
C PHE A 103 -6.46 6.94 7.59
N ALA A 104 -5.96 6.30 8.65
CA ALA A 104 -5.25 6.97 9.74
C ALA A 104 -3.98 7.68 9.23
N VAL A 105 -3.21 7.04 8.34
CA VAL A 105 -2.01 7.66 7.72
C VAL A 105 -2.40 8.87 6.89
N LEU A 106 -3.45 8.78 6.07
CA LEU A 106 -3.92 9.90 5.25
C LEU A 106 -4.42 11.07 6.11
N ILE A 107 -5.19 10.79 7.16
CA ILE A 107 -5.63 11.82 8.12
C ILE A 107 -4.44 12.44 8.85
N ALA A 108 -3.50 11.64 9.33
CA ALA A 108 -2.32 12.14 10.03
C ALA A 108 -1.47 13.02 9.12
N ALA A 109 -1.29 12.62 7.86
CA ALA A 109 -0.61 13.44 6.87
C ALA A 109 -1.36 14.75 6.63
N PHE A 110 -2.68 14.70 6.44
CA PHE A 110 -3.51 15.90 6.25
C PHE A 110 -3.50 16.85 7.46
N ASN A 111 -3.64 16.35 8.69
CA ASN A 111 -3.60 17.17 9.90
C ASN A 111 -2.20 17.71 10.19
N GLY A 112 -1.16 16.94 9.89
CA GLY A 112 0.23 17.41 9.98
C GLY A 112 0.47 18.61 9.06
N ILE A 113 -0.09 18.56 7.85
CA ILE A 113 -0.07 19.69 6.91
C ILE A 113 -0.75 20.92 7.49
N LEU A 114 -1.97 20.80 8.02
CA LEU A 114 -2.70 21.94 8.59
C LEU A 114 -1.87 22.65 9.68
N LYS A 115 -1.28 21.86 10.58
CA LYS A 115 -0.38 22.39 11.61
C LYS A 115 0.85 23.10 11.06
N ILE A 116 1.47 22.59 9.99
CA ILE A 116 2.63 23.23 9.34
C ILE A 116 2.21 24.51 8.60
N ALA A 117 1.01 24.51 8.01
CA ALA A 117 0.46 25.64 7.27
C ALA A 117 -0.05 26.77 8.18
N GLY A 118 -0.15 26.56 9.50
CA GLY A 118 -0.64 27.55 10.46
C GLY A 118 -2.15 27.81 10.35
N MET A 119 -2.91 26.87 9.77
CA MET A 119 -4.37 26.86 9.68
C MET A 119 -4.98 25.96 10.76
#